data_AF-A0A7L4R3C8-F1
#
_entry.id   AF-A0A7L4R3C8-F1
#
_cell.length_a   1.000
_cell.length_b   1.000
_cell.length_c   1.000
_cell.angle_alpha   90.00
_cell.angle_beta   90.00
_cell.angle_gamma   90.00
#
_symmetry.space_group_name_H-M   'P 1'
#
loop_
_entity.id
_entity.type
_entity.pdbx_description
1 polymer ?
#
loop_
_entity_poly.entity_id
_entity_poly.type
_entity_poly.pdbx_seq_one_letter_code
_entity_poly.pdbx_strand_id
1 'polypeptide(L)' 'MASALFAGNLDPEKLGFIERKMIGMVKSPTGDFRNWEAIAAWARGLPPLLAKG' A
#
# COMPACT_ATOMS: atom_id res chain seq x y z
N MET A 1 2.41 11.01 -20.41
CA MET A 1 2.52 9.65 -19.83
C MET A 1 2.50 9.81 -18.32
N ALA A 2 1.47 9.32 -17.63
CA ALA A 2 1.40 9.35 -16.18
C ALA A 2 1.58 7.91 -15.67
N SER A 3 2.62 7.67 -14.90
CA SER A 3 2.85 6.41 -14.19
C SER A 3 2.65 6.64 -12.70
N ALA A 4 1.80 5.82 -12.08
CA ALA A 4 1.62 5.77 -10.64
C ALA A 4 2.28 4.49 -10.11
N LEU A 5 2.99 4.58 -8.99
CA LEU A 5 3.51 3.43 -8.27
C LEU A 5 2.58 3.07 -7.12
N PHE A 6 2.38 1.76 -6.89
CA PHE A 6 1.79 1.30 -5.65
C PHE A 6 2.78 1.48 -4.51
N ALA A 7 2.31 1.97 -3.36
CA ALA A 7 3.10 1.98 -2.15
C ALA A 7 3.41 0.52 -1.75
N GLY A 8 4.70 0.21 -1.58
CA GLY A 8 5.14 -1.11 -1.12
C GLY A 8 4.86 -1.33 0.38
N ASN A 9 5.16 -2.53 0.87
CA ASN A 9 5.08 -2.87 2.29
C ASN A 9 6.44 -2.67 2.97
N LEU A 10 6.51 -1.77 3.95
CA LEU A 10 7.71 -1.55 4.76
C LEU A 10 7.64 -2.39 6.03
N ASP A 11 8.30 -3.55 6.01
CA ASP A 11 8.32 -4.51 7.12
C ASP A 11 9.70 -4.50 7.82
N PRO A 12 9.84 -3.87 9.01
CA PRO A 12 11.12 -3.72 9.68
C PRO A 12 11.80 -5.03 10.07
N GLU A 13 11.04 -6.11 10.23
CA GLU A 13 11.57 -7.43 10.61
C GLU A 13 12.32 -8.10 9.45
N LYS A 14 11.94 -7.76 8.21
CA LYS A 14 12.58 -8.29 6.99
C LYS A 14 13.82 -7.52 6.55
N LEU A 15 14.12 -6.40 7.19
CA LEU A 15 15.21 -5.52 6.81
C LEU A 15 16.54 -5.89 7.46
N GLY A 16 17.65 -5.49 6.84
CA GLY A 16 18.96 -5.49 7.46
C GLY A 16 19.12 -4.37 8.49
N PHE A 17 20.21 -4.42 9.26
CA PHE A 17 20.50 -3.41 10.28
C PHE A 17 20.69 -1.99 9.68
N ILE A 18 21.34 -1.90 8.53
CA ILE A 18 21.60 -0.62 7.84
C ILE A 18 20.30 -0.01 7.30
N GLU A 19 19.45 -0.83 6.69
CA GLU A 19 18.17 -0.39 6.11
C GLU A 19 17.22 0.13 7.20
N ARG A 20 17.12 -0.57 8.34
CA ARG A 20 16.36 -0.08 9.50
C ARG A 20 16.84 1.28 10.00
N LYS A 21 18.16 1.50 10.07
CA LYS A 21 18.71 2.80 10.46
C LYS A 21 18.36 3.89 9.45
N MET A 22 18.47 3.62 8.16
CA MET A 22 18.12 4.56 7.08
C MET A 22 16.66 5.00 7.18
N ILE A 23 15.73 4.07 7.41
CA ILE A 23 14.30 4.35 7.59
C ILE A 23 14.04 5.31 8.75
N GLY A 24 14.71 5.09 9.88
CA GLY A 24 14.63 5.98 11.04
C GLY A 24 15.20 7.38 10.74
N MET A 25 16.31 7.46 10.00
CA MET A 25 16.93 8.73 9.62
C MET A 25 16.04 9.57 8.70
N VAL A 26 15.38 8.95 7.71
CA VAL A 26 14.47 9.65 6.80
C VAL A 26 13.08 9.85 7.40
N LYS A 27 12.86 9.44 8.66
CA LYS A 27 11.55 9.48 9.35
C LYS A 27 10.44 8.90 8.48
N SER A 28 10.72 7.78 7.83
CA SER A 28 9.76 7.16 6.91
C SER A 28 8.47 6.86 7.69
N PRO A 29 7.30 7.32 7.21
CA PRO A 29 6.04 7.03 7.87
C PRO A 29 5.76 5.53 7.74
N THR A 30 5.55 4.87 8.87
CA THR A 30 5.21 3.44 8.94
C THR A 30 3.74 3.28 9.30
N GLY A 31 3.11 2.24 8.75
CA GLY A 31 1.70 1.95 8.99
C GLY A 31 0.94 1.64 7.71
N ASP A 32 -0.37 1.46 7.86
CA ASP A 32 -1.27 1.25 6.73
C ASP A 32 -1.82 2.60 6.24
N PHE A 33 -1.41 3.00 5.03
CA PHE A 33 -1.85 4.25 4.40
C PHE A 33 -2.95 4.05 3.36
N ARG A 34 -3.52 2.84 3.28
CA ARG A 34 -4.59 2.56 2.33
C ARG A 34 -5.86 3.32 2.72
N ASN A 35 -6.49 3.97 1.75
CA ASN A 35 -7.83 4.49 1.92
C ASN A 35 -8.84 3.34 1.84
N TRP A 36 -9.10 2.73 2.99
CA TRP A 36 -10.01 1.59 3.11
C TRP A 36 -11.44 1.89 2.69
N GLU A 37 -11.92 3.11 2.91
CA GLU A 37 -13.26 3.53 2.47
C GLU A 37 -13.36 3.54 0.95
N ALA A 38 -12.38 4.13 0.26
CA ALA A 38 -12.33 4.16 -1.20
C ALA A 38 -12.23 2.74 -1.80
N ILE A 39 -11.39 1.89 -1.20
CA ILE A 39 -11.26 0.48 -1.60
C ILE A 39 -12.59 -0.25 -1.43
N ALA A 40 -13.27 -0.07 -0.29
CA ALA A 40 -14.55 -0.70 -0.03
C ALA A 40 -15.65 -0.20 -1.00
N ALA A 41 -15.66 1.10 -1.31
CA ALA A 41 -16.58 1.69 -2.27
C ALA A 41 -16.37 1.12 -3.68
N TRP A 42 -15.11 1.01 -4.12
CA TRP A 42 -14.76 0.35 -5.38
C TRP A 42 -15.20 -1.13 -5.38
N ALA A 43 -14.88 -1.88 -4.31
CA ALA A 43 -15.19 -3.30 -4.21
C ALA A 43 -16.71 -3.58 -4.30
N ARG A 44 -17.55 -2.73 -3.71
CA ARG A 44 -19.01 -2.82 -3.81
C ARG A 44 -19.54 -2.67 -5.24
N GLY A 45 -18.77 -2.04 -6.14
CA GLY A 45 -19.11 -1.90 -7.56
C GLY A 45 -18.71 -3.09 -8.43
N LEU A 46 -17.92 -4.03 -7.89
CA LEU A 46 -17.43 -5.20 -8.66
C LEU A 46 -18.50 -6.25 -9.00
N PRO A 47 -19.50 -6.58 -8.15
CA PRO A 47 -20.45 -7.65 -8.44
C PRO A 47 -21.13 -7.57 -9.83
N PRO A 48 -21.70 -6.43 -10.28
CA PRO A 48 -22.30 -6.36 -11.62
C PRO A 48 -21.28 -6.47 -12.76
N LEU A 49 -20.00 -6.20 -12.52
CA LEU A 49 -18.92 -6.31 -13.51
C LEU A 49 -18.41 -7.75 -13.64
N LEU A 50 -18.48 -8.51 -12.56
CA LEU A 50 -18.00 -9.89 -12.49
C LEU A 50 -19.10 -10.93 -12.77
N ALA A 51 -20.38 -10.53 -12.68
CA ALA A 51 -21.54 -11.41 -12.89
C ALA A 51 -21.80 -11.78 -14.37
N LYS A 52 -21.04 -11.24 -15.32
CA LYS A 52 -21.01 -11.74 -16.70
C LYS A 52 -19.85 -12.72 -16.87
N GLY A 53 -20.07 -13.95 -16.41
CA GLY A 53 -19.25 -15.12 -16.67
C GLY A 53 -20.16 -16.28 -17.04
#